data_AF-A0A803MNF4-F1
#
_entry.id   AF-A0A803MNF4-F1
#
_cell.length_a   1.000
_cell.length_b   1.000
_cell.length_c   1.000
_cell.angle_alpha   90.00
_cell.angle_beta   90.00
_cell.angle_gamma   90.00
#
_symmetry.space_group_name_H-M   'P 1'
#
loop_
_entity.id
_entity.type
_entity.pdbx_description
1 polymer ?
#
loop_
_entity_poly.entity_id
_entity_poly.type
_entity_poly.pdbx_seq_one_letter_code
_entity_poly.pdbx_strand_id
1 'polypeptide(L)'
;MESSTEKVDKYRSFMYGEGEKNTTWVFGAPPNFDIVDKFFEQGRTKIWPAGSLEEKVQNLVKTMEMELFHKADPQDYKSLDASKYTFSVNGIAFLLHFSAL
;
A
#
# COMPACT_ATOMS: atom_id res chain seq x y z
N MET A 1 -4.59 19.95 -23.83
CA MET A 1 -4.08 18.62 -23.46
C MET A 1 -3.35 18.80 -22.15
N GLU A 2 -4.09 18.72 -21.04
CA GLU A 2 -3.51 18.78 -19.70
C GLU A 2 -2.76 17.47 -19.51
N SER A 3 -1.43 17.52 -19.47
CA SER A 3 -0.63 16.38 -19.03
C SER A 3 -1.03 16.14 -17.58
N SER A 4 -1.92 15.18 -17.34
CA SER A 4 -2.26 14.71 -16.02
C SER A 4 -0.95 14.34 -15.33
N THR A 5 -0.50 15.20 -14.41
CA THR A 5 0.64 14.89 -13.55
C THR A 5 0.24 13.65 -12.79
N GLU A 6 0.78 12.50 -13.16
CA GLU A 6 0.52 11.25 -12.45
C GLU A 6 0.93 11.49 -11.00
N LYS A 7 -0.04 11.40 -10.10
CA LYS A 7 0.20 11.52 -8.66
C LYS A 7 1.06 10.32 -8.28
N VAL A 8 2.30 10.54 -7.86
CA VAL A 8 3.21 9.47 -7.42
C VAL A 8 3.41 9.59 -5.91
N ASP A 9 3.17 8.50 -5.18
CA ASP A 9 3.50 8.41 -3.76
C ASP A 9 4.99 8.06 -3.59
N LYS A 10 5.66 8.71 -2.64
CA LYS A 10 7.11 8.59 -2.44
C LYS A 10 7.51 7.23 -1.84
N TYR A 11 6.66 6.65 -1.00
CA TYR A 11 7.01 5.47 -0.20
C TYR A 11 6.20 4.24 -0.52
N ARG A 12 5.05 4.40 -1.18
CA ARG A 12 4.10 3.32 -1.45
C ARG A 12 3.95 3.19 -2.96
N SER A 13 4.26 2.00 -3.45
CA SER A 13 3.94 1.62 -4.82
C SER A 13 2.45 1.27 -4.92
N PHE A 14 1.93 1.18 -6.15
CA PHE A 14 0.59 0.64 -6.42
C PHE A 14 -0.58 1.36 -5.72
N MET A 15 -0.40 2.66 -5.46
CA MET A 15 -1.43 3.53 -4.90
C MET A 15 -2.12 4.39 -5.97
N TYR A 16 -1.37 4.76 -7.00
CA TYR A 16 -1.81 5.53 -8.15
C TYR A 16 -1.19 4.91 -9.41
N GLY A 17 -1.84 5.10 -10.55
CA GLY A 17 -1.40 4.57 -11.83
C GLY A 17 -2.56 3.98 -12.61
N GLU A 18 -2.27 3.54 -13.84
CA GLU A 18 -3.29 2.90 -14.68
C GLU A 18 -3.85 1.63 -14.06
N GLY A 19 -3.00 0.83 -13.41
CA GLY A 19 -3.37 -0.42 -12.76
C GLY A 19 -4.19 -0.25 -11.48
N GLU A 20 -4.41 0.97 -11.01
CA GLU A 20 -5.13 1.31 -9.77
C GLU A 20 -6.44 2.05 -10.04
N LYS A 21 -6.73 2.36 -11.32
CA LYS A 21 -7.96 3.10 -11.72
C LYS A 21 -9.25 2.37 -11.31
N ASN A 22 -9.20 1.04 -11.28
CA ASN A 22 -10.33 0.19 -10.93
C ASN A 22 -10.22 -0.41 -9.52
N THR A 23 -9.21 0.00 -8.74
CA THR A 23 -9.04 -0.52 -7.39
C THR A 23 -10.22 -0.12 -6.52
N THR A 24 -10.81 -1.12 -5.86
CA THR A 24 -11.87 -0.87 -4.88
C THR A 24 -11.24 -0.56 -3.54
N TRP A 25 -11.40 0.67 -3.06
CA TRP A 25 -10.87 1.11 -1.78
C TRP A 25 -11.90 0.92 -0.67
N VAL A 26 -11.48 0.47 0.51
CA VAL A 26 -12.35 0.25 1.68
C VAL A 26 -13.15 1.52 2.05
N PHE A 27 -12.53 2.70 1.90
CA PHE A 27 -13.16 3.99 2.19
C PHE A 27 -13.51 4.80 0.93
N GLY A 28 -13.65 4.13 -0.22
CA GLY A 28 -14.08 4.74 -1.48
C GLY A 28 -13.03 5.60 -2.21
N ALA A 29 -11.86 5.82 -1.62
CA ALA A 29 -10.75 6.54 -2.24
C ALA A 29 -9.38 6.03 -1.71
N PRO A 30 -8.28 6.27 -2.45
CA PRO A 30 -6.94 6.03 -1.94
C PRO A 30 -6.70 6.79 -0.61
N PRO A 31 -6.03 6.18 0.39
CA PRO A 31 -5.78 6.83 1.67
C PRO A 31 -4.91 8.09 1.53
N ASN A 32 -4.90 8.95 2.56
CA ASN A 32 -3.98 10.09 2.63
C ASN A 32 -2.89 9.81 3.67
N PHE A 33 -1.61 9.86 3.26
CA PHE A 33 -0.45 9.64 4.13
C PHE A 33 0.35 10.91 4.48
N ASP A 34 -0.08 12.10 4.09
CA ASP A 34 0.67 13.37 4.24
C ASP A 34 1.17 13.58 5.68
N ILE A 35 0.31 13.34 6.67
CA ILE A 35 0.64 13.51 8.09
C ILE A 35 1.62 12.42 8.56
N VAL A 36 1.38 11.17 8.17
CA VAL A 36 2.22 10.02 8.55
C VAL A 36 3.62 10.17 7.96
N ASP A 37 3.71 10.57 6.70
CA ASP A 37 4.96 10.75 6.00
C ASP A 37 5.74 11.96 6.55
N LYS A 38 5.04 13.05 6.92
CA LYS A 38 5.67 14.17 7.65
C LYS A 38 6.32 13.69 8.96
N PHE A 39 5.61 12.93 9.78
CA PHE A 39 6.17 12.44 11.04
C PHE A 39 7.29 11.41 10.82
N PHE A 40 7.17 10.57 9.79
CA PHE A 40 8.24 9.67 9.39
C PHE A 40 9.52 10.44 9.01
N GLU A 41 9.41 11.49 8.20
CA GLU A 41 10.57 12.31 7.80
C GLU A 41 11.18 13.06 9.00
N GLN A 42 10.37 13.49 9.96
CA GLN A 42 10.84 14.12 11.20
C GLN A 42 11.53 13.12 12.14
N GLY A 43 11.04 11.88 12.21
CA GLY A 43 11.51 10.87 13.14
C GLY A 43 12.57 9.92 12.59
N ARG A 44 12.78 9.86 11.27
CA ARG A 44 13.77 8.94 10.69
C ARG A 44 15.18 9.31 11.12
N THR A 45 15.96 8.30 11.48
CA THR A 45 17.38 8.44 11.84
C THR A 45 18.33 8.04 10.72
N LYS A 46 17.79 7.46 9.63
CA LYS A 46 18.55 6.95 8.50
C LYS A 46 17.88 7.33 7.19
N ILE A 47 18.70 7.72 6.22
CA ILE A 47 18.29 7.93 4.83
C ILE A 47 18.94 6.82 4.01
N TRP A 48 18.12 6.07 3.29
CA TRP A 48 18.59 5.01 2.40
C TRP A 48 19.06 5.61 1.07
N PRO A 49 20.16 5.09 0.49
CA PRO A 49 20.53 5.48 -0.87
C PRO A 49 19.44 5.10 -1.86
N ALA A 50 19.23 5.93 -2.88
CA ALA A 50 18.27 5.64 -3.93
C ALA A 50 18.64 4.33 -4.66
N GLY A 51 17.66 3.45 -4.85
CA GLY A 51 17.80 2.12 -5.45
C GLY A 51 18.37 1.05 -4.52
N SER A 52 18.69 1.38 -3.26
CA SER A 52 19.24 0.42 -2.30
C SER A 52 18.23 -0.66 -1.90
N LEU A 53 18.72 -1.77 -1.36
CA LEU A 53 17.85 -2.84 -0.85
C LEU A 53 16.98 -2.33 0.30
N GLU A 54 17.53 -1.52 1.19
CA GLU A 54 16.83 -0.96 2.34
C GLU A 54 15.69 -0.03 1.92
N GLU A 55 15.91 0.80 0.90
CA GLU A 55 14.85 1.62 0.31
C GLU A 55 13.73 0.74 -0.27
N LYS A 56 14.11 -0.31 -1.03
CA LYS A 56 13.14 -1.24 -1.63
C LYS A 56 12.33 -1.98 -0.57
N VAL A 57 12.97 -2.48 0.48
CA VAL A 57 12.29 -3.17 1.60
C VAL A 57 11.36 -2.23 2.34
N GLN A 58 11.78 -0.99 2.62
CA GLN A 58 10.93 0.00 3.25
C GLN A 58 9.68 0.27 2.41
N ASN A 59 9.84 0.48 1.10
CA ASN A 59 8.73 0.78 0.22
C ASN A 59 7.80 -0.44 0.05
N LEU A 60 8.36 -1.66 -0.03
CA LEU A 60 7.59 -2.90 -0.06
C LEU A 60 6.71 -3.04 1.18
N VAL A 61 7.26 -2.87 2.39
CA VAL A 61 6.50 -3.04 3.65
C VAL A 61 5.40 -1.98 3.78
N LYS A 62 5.69 -0.72 3.45
CA LYS A 62 4.68 0.35 3.46
C LYS A 62 3.57 0.13 2.43
N THR A 63 3.93 -0.41 1.26
CA THR A 63 2.95 -0.78 0.22
C THR A 63 2.09 -1.94 0.70
N MET A 64 2.70 -2.98 1.26
CA MET A 64 2.02 -4.16 1.77
C MET A 64 0.98 -3.81 2.84
N GLU A 65 1.34 -2.97 3.82
CA GLU A 65 0.41 -2.49 4.83
C GLU A 65 -0.75 -1.70 4.21
N MET A 66 -0.45 -0.78 3.29
CA MET A 66 -1.49 0.00 2.60
C MET A 66 -2.49 -0.91 1.88
N GLU A 67 -2.01 -1.90 1.11
CA GLU A 67 -2.87 -2.83 0.39
C GLU A 67 -3.74 -3.66 1.35
N LEU A 68 -3.14 -4.24 2.40
CA LEU A 68 -3.84 -5.09 3.37
C LEU A 68 -5.00 -4.38 4.09
N PHE A 69 -4.86 -3.09 4.39
CA PHE A 69 -5.86 -2.36 5.17
C PHE A 69 -6.79 -1.46 4.34
N HIS A 70 -6.39 -1.04 3.14
CA HIS A 70 -7.12 -0.03 2.38
C HIS A 70 -7.66 -0.52 1.04
N LYS A 71 -7.10 -1.58 0.45
CA LYS A 71 -7.68 -2.21 -0.75
C LYS A 71 -8.67 -3.29 -0.31
N ALA A 72 -9.89 -3.19 -0.83
CA ALA A 72 -10.99 -4.07 -0.46
C ALA A 72 -10.89 -5.45 -1.12
N ASP A 73 -10.42 -5.51 -2.37
CA ASP A 73 -10.23 -6.77 -3.10
C ASP A 73 -8.76 -7.24 -2.97
N PRO A 74 -8.50 -8.41 -2.38
CA PRO A 74 -7.16 -9.00 -2.34
C PRO A 74 -6.55 -9.27 -3.72
N GLN A 75 -7.34 -9.39 -4.79
CA GLN A 75 -6.83 -9.54 -6.15
C GLN A 75 -6.19 -8.25 -6.69
N ASP A 76 -6.48 -7.10 -6.08
CA ASP A 76 -5.82 -5.84 -6.41
C ASP A 76 -4.41 -5.71 -5.77
N TYR A 77 -4.00 -6.69 -4.95
CA TYR A 77 -2.72 -6.66 -4.25
C TYR A 77 -1.59 -7.01 -5.22
N LYS A 78 -0.52 -6.20 -5.18
CA LYS A 78 0.68 -6.40 -6.01
C LYS A 78 1.93 -6.66 -5.18
N SER A 79 1.89 -6.37 -3.87
CA SER A 79 2.99 -6.64 -2.95
C SER A 79 3.01 -8.07 -2.42
N LEU A 80 1.87 -8.79 -2.48
CA LEU A 80 1.69 -10.13 -1.94
C LEU A 80 0.87 -11.01 -2.89
N ASP A 81 1.09 -12.31 -2.81
CA ASP A 81 0.23 -13.31 -3.43
C ASP A 81 -0.93 -13.65 -2.49
N ALA A 82 -2.10 -13.09 -2.77
CA ALA A 82 -3.31 -13.29 -1.97
C ALA A 82 -3.76 -14.76 -1.90
N SER A 83 -3.34 -15.62 -2.83
CA SER A 83 -3.66 -17.05 -2.79
C SER A 83 -2.81 -17.84 -1.79
N LYS A 84 -1.66 -17.30 -1.39
CA LYS A 84 -0.70 -17.96 -0.50
C LYS A 84 -0.56 -17.29 0.87
N TYR A 85 -1.07 -16.07 1.01
CA TYR A 85 -0.90 -15.26 2.20
C TYR A 85 -2.10 -15.36 3.14
N THR A 86 -1.82 -15.63 4.43
CA THR A 86 -2.81 -15.62 5.50
C THR A 86 -2.36 -14.65 6.58
N PHE A 87 -3.25 -13.74 6.97
CA PHE A 87 -3.01 -12.80 8.08
C PHE A 87 -3.86 -13.19 9.29
N SER A 88 -3.33 -12.99 10.49
CA SER A 88 -4.08 -13.23 11.74
C SER A 88 -3.70 -12.23 12.80
N VAL A 89 -4.69 -11.82 13.59
CA VAL A 89 -4.49 -10.91 14.73
C VAL A 89 -5.00 -11.61 15.98
N ASN A 90 -4.14 -11.75 16.99
CA ASN A 90 -4.48 -12.43 18.26
C ASN A 90 -5.05 -13.85 18.09
N GLY A 91 -4.55 -14.61 17.10
CA GLY A 91 -5.00 -15.97 16.81
C GLY A 91 -6.31 -16.05 16.02
N ILE A 92 -6.92 -14.91 15.67
CA ILE A 92 -8.07 -14.86 14.77
C ILE A 92 -7.54 -14.75 13.34
N ALA A 93 -7.74 -15.79 12.54
CA ALA A 93 -7.39 -15.78 11.13
C ALA A 93 -8.30 -14.80 10.38
N PHE A 94 -7.70 -13.76 9.81
CA PHE A 94 -8.34 -12.94 8.81
C PHE A 94 -8.14 -13.66 7.47
N LEU A 95 -9.08 -14.54 7.13
CA LEU A 95 -9.13 -15.03 5.77
C LEU A 95 -9.52 -13.84 4.91
N LEU A 96 -8.65 -13.49 3.96
CA LEU A 96 -8.90 -12.44 2.96
C LEU A 96 -10.12 -12.74 2.07
N HIS A 97 -10.86 -13.83 2.32
CA HIS A 97 -12.17 -14.12 1.73
C HIS A 97 -13.29 -13.51 2.58
N PHE A 98 -13.52 -12.20 2.45
CA PHE A 98 -14.84 -11.65 2.73
C PHE A 98 -15.65 -11.69 1.43
N SER A 99 -16.34 -12.81 1.20
CA SER A 99 -17.51 -12.77 0.33
C SER A 99 -18.58 -11.95 1.07
N ALA A 100 -18.78 -10.72 0.63
CA ALA A 100 -19.84 -9.85 1.14
C ALA A 100 -21.20 -10.56 0.97
N LEU A 101 -21.96 -10.61 2.06
CA LEU A 101 -23.42 -10.70 2.06
C LEU A 101 -23.99 -9.28 2.05
#